data_AF-A0A182EWD8-F1
#
_entry.id   AF-A0A182EWD8-F1
#
_cell.length_a   1.000
_cell.length_b   1.000
_cell.length_c   1.000
_cell.angle_alpha   90.00
_cell.angle_beta   90.00
_cell.angle_gamma   90.00
#
_symmetry.space_group_name_H-M   'P 1'
#
loop_
_entity.id
_entity.type
_entity.pdbx_description
1 polymer ?
#
loop_
_entity_poly.entity_id
_entity_poly.type
_entity_poly.pdbx_seq_one_letter_code
_entity_poly.pdbx_strand_id
1 'polypeptide(L)'
;MTGIQPFKPLLMISATAITNIFLVISRLVINIPGQNVSSGTVLSDYIGSGPPKGTGLHRYVFLVYKQPENITDTEHGHLTTSGENRANFKVVEFAKKHHLGNPVAGNFFQ
;
A
#
# COMPACT_ATOMS: atom_id res chain seq x y z
N MET A 1 -30.81 16.17 9.81
CA MET A 1 -29.88 16.17 8.65
C MET A 1 -28.61 15.44 9.05
N THR A 2 -28.61 14.11 8.97
CA THR A 2 -27.40 13.31 9.17
C THR A 2 -26.54 13.46 7.93
N GLY A 3 -25.59 14.40 7.97
CA GLY A 3 -24.59 14.56 6.93
C GLY A 3 -23.80 13.26 6.83
N ILE A 4 -24.06 12.50 5.76
CA ILE A 4 -23.23 11.37 5.36
C ILE A 4 -21.85 11.98 5.17
N GLN A 5 -20.95 11.77 6.14
CA GLN A 5 -19.56 12.14 5.99
C GLN A 5 -19.08 11.39 4.73
N PRO A 6 -18.59 12.09 3.69
CA PRO A 6 -18.14 11.44 2.48
C PRO A 6 -17.12 10.37 2.90
N PHE A 7 -17.37 9.13 2.48
CA PHE A 7 -16.51 7.99 2.82
C PHE A 7 -15.07 8.37 2.51
N LYS A 8 -14.25 8.51 3.57
CA LYS A 8 -12.86 8.93 3.41
C LYS A 8 -12.13 7.87 2.58
N PRO A 9 -11.29 8.27 1.63
CA PRO A 9 -10.63 7.30 0.79
C PRO A 9 -9.71 6.40 1.62
N LEU A 10 -9.68 5.12 1.27
CA LEU A 10 -8.78 4.15 1.90
C LEU A 10 -7.52 3.98 1.04
N LEU A 11 -6.39 3.81 1.70
CA LEU A 11 -5.14 3.38 1.07
C LEU A 11 -4.91 1.92 1.39
N MET A 12 -4.66 1.07 0.39
CA MET A 12 -4.20 -0.31 0.62
C MET A 12 -2.74 -0.46 0.20
N ILE A 13 -1.89 -0.83 1.15
CA ILE A 13 -0.48 -1.18 0.92
C ILE A 13 -0.35 -2.68 1.10
N SER A 14 0.12 -3.39 0.07
CA SER A 14 0.55 -4.78 0.17
C SER A 14 2.07 -4.81 0.09
N ALA A 15 2.75 -5.22 1.16
CA ALA A 15 4.21 -5.23 1.27
C ALA A 15 4.74 -6.65 1.48
N THR A 16 5.81 -7.02 0.80
CA THR A 16 6.44 -8.34 0.84
C THR A 16 7.91 -8.28 1.26
N ALA A 17 8.34 -9.42 1.82
CA ALA A 17 9.71 -9.89 2.00
C ALA A 17 10.54 -9.31 3.15
N ILE A 18 10.13 -9.58 4.39
CA ILE A 18 11.05 -9.42 5.53
C ILE A 18 12.05 -10.58 5.57
N THR A 19 13.15 -10.46 4.81
CA THR A 19 14.46 -10.94 5.27
C THR A 19 15.17 -9.75 5.92
N ASN A 20 14.72 -9.43 7.14
CA ASN A 20 15.25 -8.48 8.12
C ASN A 20 15.58 -7.01 7.78
N ILE A 21 15.66 -6.53 6.53
CA ILE A 21 16.09 -5.12 6.29
C ILE A 21 15.31 -4.36 5.19
N PHE A 22 14.66 -5.01 4.23
CA PHE A 22 14.05 -4.33 3.08
C PHE A 22 12.58 -4.65 2.87
N LEU A 23 11.74 -3.62 2.75
CA LEU A 23 10.33 -3.74 2.39
C LEU A 23 10.21 -3.59 0.88
N VAL A 24 9.59 -4.57 0.23
CA VAL A 24 9.25 -4.53 -1.20
C VAL A 24 7.77 -4.23 -1.33
N ILE A 25 7.39 -3.24 -2.13
CA ILE A 25 5.98 -2.94 -2.36
C ILE A 25 5.39 -3.86 -3.44
N SER A 26 4.41 -4.68 -3.08
CA SER A 26 3.68 -5.57 -4.01
C SER A 26 2.51 -4.86 -4.66
N ARG A 27 1.82 -3.95 -3.97
CA ARG A 27 0.70 -3.16 -4.51
C ARG A 27 0.48 -1.88 -3.71
N LEU A 28 0.12 -0.81 -4.40
CA LEU A 28 -0.27 0.47 -3.80
C LEU A 28 -1.50 1.03 -4.52
N VAL A 29 -2.58 1.22 -3.76
CA VAL A 29 -3.82 1.85 -4.27
C VAL A 29 -4.23 2.97 -3.34
N ILE A 30 -4.34 4.19 -3.87
CA ILE A 30 -4.80 5.40 -3.17
C ILE A 30 -6.23 5.74 -3.61
N ASN A 31 -6.87 6.66 -2.90
CA ASN A 31 -8.15 7.27 -3.28
C ASN A 31 -9.29 6.26 -3.44
N ILE A 32 -9.31 5.18 -2.65
CA ILE A 32 -10.36 4.15 -2.74
C ILE A 32 -11.68 4.69 -2.19
N PRO A 33 -12.76 4.81 -2.99
CA PRO A 33 -14.05 5.26 -2.50
C PRO A 33 -14.74 4.15 -1.70
N GLY A 34 -14.89 4.36 -0.39
CA GLY A 34 -15.51 3.38 0.51
C GLY A 34 -14.74 2.06 0.53
N GLN A 35 -15.37 0.97 0.10
CA GLN A 35 -14.77 -0.37 0.07
C GLN A 35 -14.43 -0.85 -1.34
N ASN A 36 -14.68 -0.04 -2.37
CA ASN A 36 -14.47 -0.45 -3.76
C ASN A 36 -13.03 -0.20 -4.20
N VAL A 37 -12.14 -1.13 -3.87
CA VAL A 37 -10.70 -1.07 -4.17
C VAL A 37 -10.44 -0.85 -5.67
N SER A 38 -11.27 -1.43 -6.54
CA SER A 38 -11.14 -1.33 -8.00
C SER A 38 -11.38 0.08 -8.54
N SER A 39 -12.04 0.95 -7.77
CA SER A 39 -12.27 2.35 -8.12
C SER A 39 -11.20 3.31 -7.55
N GLY A 40 -10.19 2.81 -6.84
CA GLY A 40 -9.05 3.60 -6.41
C GLY A 40 -8.04 3.85 -7.54
N THR A 41 -7.12 4.78 -7.32
CA THR A 41 -5.99 5.05 -8.22
C THR A 41 -4.83 4.11 -7.89
N VAL A 42 -4.37 3.34 -8.88
CA VAL A 42 -3.26 2.41 -8.73
C VAL A 42 -1.93 3.12 -8.98
N LEU A 43 -1.14 3.29 -7.93
CA LEU A 43 0.24 3.78 -8.04
C LEU A 43 1.25 2.65 -8.25
N SER A 44 0.91 1.43 -7.83
CA SER A 44 1.75 0.26 -8.07
C SER A 44 0.89 -0.95 -8.32
N ASP A 45 1.04 -1.53 -9.51
CA ASP A 45 0.34 -2.74 -9.93
C ASP A 45 0.63 -3.89 -8.99
N TYR A 46 -0.27 -4.86 -8.95
CA TYR A 46 -0.07 -6.05 -8.13
C TYR A 46 1.03 -6.95 -8.69
N ILE A 47 2.00 -7.28 -7.85
CA ILE A 47 2.92 -8.41 -8.06
C ILE A 47 2.70 -9.42 -6.95
N GLY A 48 2.51 -10.67 -7.35
CA GLY A 48 2.29 -11.80 -6.45
C GLY A 48 3.51 -12.14 -5.59
N SER A 49 3.31 -13.10 -4.71
CA SER A 49 4.37 -13.62 -3.85
C SER A 49 5.44 -14.34 -4.68
N GLY A 50 6.69 -13.88 -4.57
CA GLY A 50 7.83 -14.43 -5.30
C GLY A 50 9.10 -14.46 -4.44
N PRO A 51 9.09 -15.13 -3.27
CA PRO A 51 10.28 -15.19 -2.42
C PRO A 51 11.39 -15.95 -3.15
N PRO A 52 12.65 -15.46 -3.16
CA PRO A 52 13.75 -16.16 -3.80
C PRO A 52 13.96 -17.55 -3.18
N LYS A 53 14.31 -18.54 -4.01
CA LYS A 53 14.57 -19.91 -3.55
C LYS A 53 15.60 -19.92 -2.42
N GLY A 54 15.31 -20.64 -1.34
CA GLY A 54 16.23 -20.80 -0.19
C GLY A 54 16.19 -19.66 0.83
N THR A 55 15.32 -18.65 0.67
CA THR A 55 15.22 -17.52 1.62
C THR A 55 14.20 -17.74 2.75
N GLY A 56 13.53 -18.90 2.77
CA GLY A 56 12.52 -19.24 3.79
C GLY A 56 11.16 -18.60 3.51
N LEU A 57 10.33 -18.49 4.57
CA LEU A 57 9.01 -17.85 4.51
C LEU A 57 9.15 -16.33 4.59
N HIS A 58 8.41 -15.63 3.74
CA HIS A 58 8.41 -14.17 3.67
C HIS A 58 7.10 -13.66 4.22
N ARG A 59 7.13 -12.65 5.10
CA ARG A 59 5.89 -12.01 5.58
C ARG A 59 5.37 -11.04 4.53
N TYR A 60 4.08 -11.20 4.21
CA TYR A 60 3.31 -10.31 3.34
C TYR A 60 2.31 -9.56 4.21
N VAL A 61 2.41 -8.24 4.28
CA VAL A 61 1.58 -7.40 5.16
C VAL A 61 0.68 -6.51 4.32
N PHE A 62 -0.61 -6.54 4.63
CA PHE A 62 -1.60 -5.59 4.14
C PHE A 62 -1.85 -4.54 5.20
N LEU A 63 -1.79 -3.27 4.82
CA LEU A 63 -2.11 -2.14 5.69
C LEU A 63 -3.16 -1.27 5.01
N VAL A 64 -4.16 -0.88 5.79
CA VAL A 64 -5.22 0.04 5.35
C VAL A 64 -5.12 1.33 6.15
N TYR A 65 -5.07 2.48 5.46
CA TYR A 65 -5.07 3.80 6.11
C TYR A 65 -6.30 4.61 5.70
N LYS A 66 -6.75 5.49 6.60
CA LYS A 66 -7.78 6.49 6.31
C LYS A 66 -7.12 7.74 5.75
N GLN A 67 -7.51 8.17 4.56
CA GLN A 67 -6.98 9.39 3.97
C GLN A 67 -7.69 10.63 4.51
N PRO A 68 -6.96 11.71 4.85
CA PRO A 68 -7.59 12.98 5.19
C PRO A 68 -8.19 13.67 3.97
N GLU A 69 -7.56 13.48 2.80
CA GLU A 69 -7.92 14.08 1.51
C GLU A 69 -7.49 13.19 0.33
N ASN A 70 -7.84 13.58 -0.90
CA ASN A 70 -7.36 12.88 -2.10
C ASN A 70 -5.85 13.10 -2.27
N ILE A 71 -5.15 12.01 -2.54
CA ILE A 71 -3.70 12.00 -2.75
C ILE A 71 -3.40 12.10 -4.23
N THR A 72 -2.39 12.90 -4.57
CA THR A 72 -1.70 12.88 -5.85
C THR A 72 -0.21 12.73 -5.55
N ASP A 73 0.42 11.66 -6.01
CA ASP A 73 1.84 11.39 -5.78
C ASP A 73 2.57 11.16 -7.10
N THR A 74 2.91 12.25 -7.78
CA THR A 74 3.65 12.22 -9.05
C THR A 74 5.11 11.79 -8.86
N GLU A 75 5.66 11.97 -7.66
CA GLU A 75 7.03 11.56 -7.30
C GLU A 75 7.13 10.04 -7.21
N HIS A 76 6.14 9.36 -6.61
CA HIS A 76 6.07 7.90 -6.63
C HIS A 76 5.87 7.36 -8.05
N GLY A 77 5.11 8.08 -8.87
CA GLY A 77 4.80 7.69 -10.25
C GLY A 77 3.93 6.44 -10.31
N HIS A 78 4.11 5.63 -11.36
CA HIS A 78 3.39 4.38 -11.54
C HIS A 78 4.37 3.22 -11.72
N LEU A 79 4.30 2.23 -10.83
CA LEU A 79 5.10 1.00 -10.90
C LEU A 79 4.30 -0.12 -11.55
N THR A 80 4.79 -0.62 -12.69
CA THR A 80 4.21 -1.75 -13.43
C THR A 80 4.51 -3.09 -12.73
N THR A 81 4.14 -4.21 -13.34
CA THR A 81 4.46 -5.56 -12.85
C THR A 81 5.97 -5.93 -12.88
N SER A 82 6.85 -4.97 -13.17
CA SER A 82 8.31 -5.11 -13.00
C SER A 82 8.73 -5.04 -11.53
N GLY A 83 9.81 -5.73 -11.17
CA GLY A 83 10.45 -5.64 -9.84
C GLY A 83 11.23 -4.34 -9.62
N GLU A 84 11.45 -3.54 -10.66
CA GLU A 84 12.21 -2.28 -10.60
C GLU A 84 11.54 -1.27 -9.67
N ASN A 85 12.36 -0.51 -8.92
CA ASN A 85 11.93 0.56 -8.01
C ASN A 85 10.95 0.16 -6.90
N ARG A 86 10.70 -1.14 -6.68
CA ARG A 86 9.81 -1.63 -5.61
C ARG A 86 10.51 -1.87 -4.28
N ALA A 87 11.82 -2.02 -4.29
CA ALA A 87 12.63 -2.25 -3.09
C ALA A 87 12.71 -0.97 -2.23
N ASN A 88 13.04 -1.16 -0.95
CA ASN A 88 13.26 -0.07 0.01
C ASN A 88 12.06 0.84 0.28
N PHE A 89 10.83 0.42 -0.05
CA PHE A 89 9.66 1.27 0.17
C PHE A 89 9.48 1.57 1.66
N LYS A 90 9.40 2.85 2.01
CA LYS A 90 9.33 3.32 3.40
C LYS A 90 7.88 3.65 3.75
N VAL A 91 7.12 2.65 4.18
CA VAL A 91 5.69 2.82 4.52
C VAL A 91 5.42 3.92 5.54
N VAL A 92 6.29 4.05 6.55
CA VAL A 92 6.17 5.09 7.58
C VAL A 92 6.38 6.48 6.98
N GLU A 93 7.34 6.64 6.08
CA GLU A 93 7.61 7.93 5.42
C GLU A 93 6.50 8.28 4.43
N PHE A 94 5.97 7.30 3.69
CA PHE A 94 4.80 7.49 2.83
C PHE A 94 3.57 7.93 3.65
N ALA A 95 3.32 7.28 4.80
CA ALA A 95 2.22 7.65 5.68
C ALA A 95 2.37 9.05 6.28
N LYS A 96 3.60 9.44 6.65
CA LYS A 96 3.90 10.80 7.11
C LYS A 96 3.71 11.84 6.01
N LYS A 97 4.25 11.60 4.81
CA LYS A 97 4.15 12.48 3.63
C LYS A 97 2.68 12.85 3.33
N HIS A 98 1.78 11.88 3.49
CA HIS A 98 0.35 12.03 3.17
C HIS A 98 -0.55 12.18 4.40
N HIS A 99 0.00 12.47 5.58
CA HIS A 99 -0.74 12.72 6.83
C HIS A 99 -1.75 11.61 7.20
N LEU A 100 -1.39 10.35 6.95
CA LEU A 100 -2.30 9.20 7.09
C LEU A 100 -2.50 8.75 8.55
N GLY A 101 -1.60 9.16 9.45
CA GLY A 101 -1.57 8.68 10.82
C GLY A 101 -1.30 7.17 10.90
N ASN A 102 -2.05 6.47 11.76
CA ASN A 102 -1.90 5.04 11.99
C ASN A 102 -2.82 4.22 11.04
N PRO A 103 -2.42 2.98 10.68
CA PRO A 103 -3.30 2.11 9.92
C PRO A 103 -4.58 1.80 10.73
N VAL A 104 -5.72 1.77 10.03
CA VAL A 104 -7.04 1.45 10.60
C VAL A 104 -7.38 -0.03 10.52
N ALA A 105 -6.70 -0.78 9.65
CA ALA A 105 -6.77 -2.22 9.57
C ALA A 105 -5.45 -2.79 9.03
N GLY A 106 -5.21 -4.05 9.32
CA GLY A 106 -4.09 -4.79 8.75
C GLY A 106 -4.34 -6.28 8.74
N ASN A 107 -3.65 -6.98 7.84
CA ASN A 107 -3.63 -8.44 7.77
C ASN A 107 -2.25 -8.90 7.28
N PHE A 108 -1.91 -10.17 7.46
CA PHE A 108 -0.68 -10.72 6.93
C PHE A 108 -0.78 -12.21 6.59
N PHE A 109 0.10 -12.68 5.71
CA PHE A 109 0.33 -14.10 5.43
C PHE A 109 1.82 -14.40 5.21
N GLN A 110 2.17 -15.68 5.09
CA GLN A 110 3.52 -16.18 4.85
C GLN A 110 3.54 -17.25 3.76
#